data_AF-A0A3M1H2Y2-F1
#
_entry.id   AF-A0A3M1H2Y2-F1
#
_cell.length_a   1.000
_cell.length_b   1.000
_cell.length_c   1.000
_cell.angle_alpha   90.00
_cell.angle_beta   90.00
_cell.angle_gamma   90.00
#
_symmetry.space_group_name_H-M   'P 1'
#
loop_
_entity.id
_entity.type
_entity.pdbx_description
1 polymer ?
#
loop_
_entity_poly.entity_id
_entity_poly.type
_entity_poly.pdbx_seq_one_letter_code
_entity_poly.pdbx_strand_id
1 'polypeptide(L)'
;MAVGAGASLHVEFDVGGRGRRAGGSHVGRSLSRGVASLSVRSDASRRRSGARLDREAFPRPPACGDTVCTAWGCGNRHASGRRERALLPARVAGATLAQHGTGAAEASTVAGEKHAEAWLGRLRTRDVPVGVIGLGYVGLPLAVAFADAGFPVVGIDTDRDKVGRISRGHREVDDIDAAQWQRVLAAGRLRASTSYEPVRDVGVVVICVPTPLRKTREPDLTCVLQAVAEIAPRLREGSLVVLESTAYPGATEELICRQLEQRGWTVGRDVFVAFSPERVDPGNREFGIANTPKVVGGATPRCRQLAAALYETITRRVVGVSSLRAAEMVKLLENTYRAVNIGLANEMACICHRLGVDVWEVIEAAATKPFGFAPFYPGPGLGGHCIPVDPLYLSWRMRALRYEARFIGVADAVNRSMPQYCIGRIIELLNDAGRPVRGSRLLLLGMAYKRDTSDVRESAAIDVAAGLLRLGAVLEYADPHVPRCVVGSRRLEAVEPDADRLAKADLVVVLVDHAAFDRSAIARHARRVFDTRNLLRGIEGDHIERL
;
A
#
# COMPACT_ATOMS: atom_id res chain seq x y z
N MET A 1 47.86 17.30 18.28
CA MET A 1 48.60 18.50 17.83
C MET A 1 48.00 18.96 16.51
N ALA A 2 47.63 20.25 16.43
CA ALA A 2 47.27 21.09 15.26
C ALA A 2 46.32 20.49 14.19
N VAL A 3 45.02 20.81 14.15
CA VAL A 3 44.33 22.07 13.72
C VAL A 3 44.25 22.25 12.19
N GLY A 4 43.02 22.35 11.69
CA GLY A 4 42.69 22.75 10.31
C GLY A 4 41.18 22.75 10.05
N ALA A 5 40.48 23.80 10.52
CA ALA A 5 39.12 24.19 10.13
C ALA A 5 39.06 24.56 8.63
N GLY A 6 37.96 24.67 7.90
CA GLY A 6 36.51 24.71 8.16
C GLY A 6 35.88 25.43 6.96
N ALA A 7 34.62 25.13 6.62
CA ALA A 7 33.77 26.03 5.81
C ALA A 7 32.30 25.57 5.89
N SER A 8 31.49 26.34 6.63
CA SER A 8 30.04 26.22 6.70
C SER A 8 29.45 27.47 6.06
N LEU A 9 28.62 27.32 5.02
CA LEU A 9 27.86 28.43 4.43
C LEU A 9 26.55 28.64 5.22
N HIS A 10 26.44 29.80 5.86
CA HIS A 10 25.16 30.40 6.28
C HIS A 10 24.83 31.57 5.35
N VAL A 11 23.59 31.61 4.88
CA VAL A 11 23.03 32.72 4.09
C VAL A 11 22.00 33.43 4.97
N GLU A 12 22.32 34.66 5.37
CA GLU A 12 21.35 35.62 5.94
C GLU A 12 21.00 36.67 4.89
N PHE A 13 19.72 37.02 4.81
CA PHE A 13 19.22 38.13 4.01
C PHE A 13 19.00 39.34 4.92
N ASP A 14 19.70 40.44 4.61
CA ASP A 14 19.52 41.76 5.19
C ASP A 14 18.69 42.63 4.23
N VAL A 15 17.69 43.33 4.78
CA VAL A 15 16.98 44.42 4.10
C VAL A 15 16.77 45.54 5.12
N GLY A 16 17.66 46.53 5.12
CA GLY A 16 17.40 47.86 5.68
C GLY A 16 16.31 48.60 4.89
N GLY A 17 15.66 49.66 5.33
CA GLY A 17 15.81 50.57 6.47
C GLY A 17 15.13 51.91 6.11
N ARG A 18 14.88 52.76 7.11
CA ARG A 18 14.39 54.16 7.10
C ARG A 18 12.86 54.36 7.03
N GLY A 19 12.21 55.17 7.89
CA GLY A 19 12.70 55.99 8.98
C GLY A 19 11.63 56.88 9.66
N ARG A 20 12.07 57.51 10.77
CA ARG A 20 11.64 58.78 11.40
C ARG A 20 10.37 58.86 12.28
N ARG A 21 10.65 58.79 13.59
CA ARG A 21 10.27 59.65 14.75
C ARG A 21 9.21 60.76 14.60
N ALA A 22 8.29 60.81 15.59
CA ALA A 22 7.99 61.87 16.58
C ALA A 22 6.60 61.54 17.19
N GLY A 23 6.20 61.73 18.45
CA GLY A 23 6.65 62.52 19.59
C GLY A 23 5.40 63.05 20.32
N GLY A 24 5.35 62.98 21.66
CA GLY A 24 4.35 63.63 22.55
C GLY A 24 3.27 62.66 23.09
N SER A 25 3.10 62.36 24.39
CA SER A 25 3.02 63.11 25.66
C SER A 25 1.60 63.56 26.05
N HIS A 26 1.24 63.29 27.31
CA HIS A 26 0.10 63.75 28.14
C HIS A 26 -1.13 62.80 28.20
N VAL A 27 -1.38 62.10 29.32
CA VAL A 27 -1.86 62.51 30.67
C VAL A 27 -3.37 62.75 30.71
N GLY A 28 -4.08 61.90 31.47
CA GLY A 28 -5.09 62.37 32.43
C GLY A 28 -6.55 61.95 32.25
N ARG A 29 -7.02 61.16 33.24
CA ARG A 29 -8.39 61.09 33.82
C ARG A 29 -9.51 60.51 32.95
N SER A 30 -10.18 59.41 33.31
CA SER A 30 -10.99 59.01 34.48
C SER A 30 -12.48 58.96 34.09
N LEU A 31 -13.22 58.05 34.73
CA LEU A 31 -14.68 57.79 34.69
C LEU A 31 -15.08 56.76 33.63
N SER A 32 -15.93 55.76 33.87
CA SER A 32 -16.59 55.22 35.08
C SER A 32 -17.49 54.06 34.63
N ARG A 33 -17.72 53.06 35.51
CA ARG A 33 -18.86 52.10 35.56
C ARG A 33 -18.92 51.00 34.47
N GLY A 34 -19.19 49.72 34.73
CA GLY A 34 -19.45 48.91 35.94
C GLY A 34 -18.87 47.49 35.72
N VAL A 35 -18.39 46.72 36.71
CA VAL A 35 -19.10 46.04 37.83
C VAL A 35 -20.34 45.29 37.32
N ALA A 36 -20.54 43.99 37.53
CA ALA A 36 -19.72 42.89 38.01
C ALA A 36 -20.44 41.58 37.69
N SER A 37 -19.65 40.51 37.69
CA SER A 37 -20.01 39.11 37.93
C SER A 37 -21.26 38.85 38.79
N LEU A 38 -21.94 37.75 38.51
CA LEU A 38 -22.55 36.95 39.58
C LEU A 38 -22.58 35.47 39.21
N SER A 39 -22.16 34.68 40.19
CA SER A 39 -21.96 33.25 40.17
C SER A 39 -22.98 32.57 41.11
N VAL A 40 -23.36 31.34 40.73
CA VAL A 40 -23.87 30.23 41.56
C VAL A 40 -25.26 30.38 42.20
N ARG A 41 -26.13 29.40 41.95
CA ARG A 41 -26.78 28.60 43.01
C ARG A 41 -27.34 27.27 42.49
N SER A 42 -27.15 26.27 43.34
CA SER A 42 -27.66 24.90 43.35
C SER A 42 -29.17 24.83 43.51
N ASP A 43 -29.79 23.74 43.06
CA ASP A 43 -30.69 23.01 43.97
C ASP A 43 -30.88 21.53 43.61
N ALA A 44 -31.14 20.75 44.65
CA ALA A 44 -31.25 19.31 44.64
C ALA A 44 -32.71 18.82 44.75
N SER A 45 -32.91 17.59 44.27
CA SER A 45 -33.82 16.57 44.82
C SER A 45 -35.22 16.37 44.21
N ARG A 46 -35.55 15.07 44.11
CA ARG A 46 -36.84 14.37 44.28
C ARG A 46 -37.75 14.09 43.08
N ARG A 47 -37.86 12.78 42.80
CA ARG A 47 -39.05 11.89 42.83
C ARG A 47 -39.46 11.22 41.50
N ARG A 48 -39.61 9.89 41.61
CA ARG A 48 -40.31 8.97 40.70
C ARG A 48 -41.80 9.31 40.63
N SER A 49 -42.38 9.27 39.44
CA SER A 49 -43.70 8.70 39.15
C SER A 49 -43.88 8.58 37.64
N GLY A 50 -44.38 7.44 37.17
CA GLY A 50 -44.53 7.14 35.76
C GLY A 50 -45.59 7.97 35.04
N ALA A 51 -45.47 8.01 33.72
CA ALA A 51 -46.56 8.37 32.83
C ALA A 51 -46.37 7.62 31.50
N ARG A 52 -47.39 6.84 31.13
CA ARG A 52 -47.66 6.46 29.75
C ARG A 52 -47.87 7.75 28.95
N LEU A 53 -47.37 7.80 27.73
CA LEU A 53 -47.81 8.78 26.75
C LEU A 53 -48.24 8.08 25.46
N ASP A 54 -49.44 8.45 25.07
CA ASP A 54 -50.25 7.92 23.99
C ASP A 54 -49.72 8.28 22.61
N ARG A 55 -50.12 7.44 21.65
CA ARG A 55 -49.89 7.61 20.21
C ARG A 55 -50.78 8.74 19.67
N GLU A 56 -50.17 9.77 19.11
CA GLU A 56 -50.85 10.68 18.18
C GLU A 56 -50.68 10.23 16.73
N ALA A 57 -51.78 10.36 15.98
CA ALA A 57 -52.00 9.90 14.62
C ALA A 57 -51.59 10.96 13.59
N PHE A 58 -51.07 10.50 12.44
CA PHE A 58 -51.00 11.27 11.19
C PHE A 58 -51.92 10.63 10.12
N PRO A 59 -52.53 11.42 9.22
CA PRO A 59 -53.62 10.98 8.36
C PRO A 59 -53.15 10.25 7.08
N ARG A 60 -54.00 9.35 6.58
CA ARG A 60 -53.84 8.57 5.34
C ARG A 60 -54.31 9.35 4.09
N PRO A 61 -53.72 9.07 2.91
CA PRO A 61 -54.40 9.16 1.61
C PRO A 61 -54.68 7.75 1.00
N PRO A 62 -55.48 7.63 -0.07
CA PRO A 62 -56.41 6.51 -0.28
C PRO A 62 -55.85 5.33 -1.10
N ALA A 63 -56.62 4.24 -1.07
CA ALA A 63 -56.32 2.92 -1.62
C ALA A 63 -56.57 2.77 -3.13
N CYS A 64 -55.82 1.85 -3.73
CA CYS A 64 -56.13 1.06 -4.93
C CYS A 64 -55.21 -0.17 -4.84
N GLY A 65 -55.63 -1.43 -4.86
CA GLY A 65 -56.59 -2.10 -5.73
C GLY A 65 -55.80 -3.19 -6.48
N ASP A 66 -56.10 -4.46 -6.20
CA ASP A 66 -55.37 -5.67 -6.59
C ASP A 66 -55.04 -5.82 -8.09
N THR A 67 -53.87 -6.39 -8.42
CA THR A 67 -53.77 -7.52 -9.39
C THR A 67 -52.37 -8.16 -9.45
N VAL A 68 -52.42 -9.47 -9.74
CA VAL A 68 -51.38 -10.50 -9.79
C VAL A 68 -50.62 -10.52 -11.14
N CYS A 69 -49.44 -11.17 -11.17
CA CYS A 69 -48.75 -11.90 -12.27
C CYS A 69 -47.30 -11.41 -12.54
N THR A 70 -46.28 -12.19 -12.17
CA THR A 70 -45.61 -13.30 -12.92
C THR A 70 -44.91 -12.92 -14.23
N ALA A 71 -43.57 -12.93 -14.17
CA ALA A 71 -42.62 -13.72 -14.99
C ALA A 71 -42.63 -13.70 -16.55
N TRP A 72 -41.42 -13.93 -17.11
CA TRP A 72 -41.03 -14.16 -18.52
C TRP A 72 -40.99 -12.89 -19.39
N GLY A 73 -40.07 -12.67 -20.33
CA GLY A 73 -39.16 -13.54 -21.07
C GLY A 73 -39.22 -13.13 -22.55
N CYS A 74 -38.05 -12.97 -23.19
CA CYS A 74 -37.74 -13.07 -24.63
C CYS A 74 -38.72 -12.52 -25.70
N GLY A 75 -38.22 -11.69 -26.64
CA GLY A 75 -38.94 -11.45 -27.90
C GLY A 75 -38.36 -10.40 -28.86
N ASN A 76 -37.77 -10.88 -29.96
CA ASN A 76 -37.38 -10.15 -31.18
C ASN A 76 -38.48 -9.24 -31.77
N ARG A 77 -38.08 -8.14 -32.47
CA ARG A 77 -38.29 -7.98 -33.94
C ARG A 77 -37.75 -6.66 -34.52
N HIS A 78 -37.33 -6.78 -35.78
CA HIS A 78 -36.93 -5.77 -36.76
C HIS A 78 -37.99 -4.69 -37.08
N ALA A 79 -37.52 -3.47 -37.40
CA ALA A 79 -38.05 -2.58 -38.46
C ALA A 79 -37.11 -1.35 -38.61
N SER A 80 -36.37 -1.23 -39.71
CA SER A 80 -36.65 -0.41 -40.91
C SER A 80 -36.15 1.06 -40.84
N GLY A 81 -35.06 1.29 -41.58
CA GLY A 81 -34.72 2.46 -42.40
C GLY A 81 -35.06 3.89 -41.96
N ARG A 82 -34.03 4.72 -41.84
CA ARG A 82 -33.94 6.01 -42.56
C ARG A 82 -32.47 6.43 -42.70
N ARG A 83 -32.11 6.80 -43.94
CA ARG A 83 -30.82 7.34 -44.35
C ARG A 83 -30.75 8.82 -43.96
N GLU A 84 -29.66 9.23 -43.32
CA GLU A 84 -29.24 10.63 -43.31
C GLU A 84 -27.87 10.76 -43.99
N ARG A 85 -27.85 11.60 -45.02
CA ARG A 85 -26.68 12.05 -45.76
C ARG A 85 -25.96 13.10 -44.92
N ALA A 86 -24.65 12.96 -44.74
CA ALA A 86 -23.78 14.07 -44.35
C ALA A 86 -22.50 14.07 -45.22
N LEU A 87 -22.53 15.04 -46.13
CA LEU A 87 -21.49 15.77 -46.86
C LEU A 87 -20.00 15.42 -46.59
N LEU A 88 -19.31 15.02 -47.66
CA LEU A 88 -17.86 15.09 -47.85
C LEU A 88 -17.44 16.52 -48.28
N PRO A 89 -16.21 16.96 -47.95
CA PRO A 89 -15.48 17.87 -48.80
C PRO A 89 -14.22 17.23 -49.42
N ALA A 90 -14.18 17.37 -50.74
CA ALA A 90 -13.06 17.66 -51.64
C ALA A 90 -11.65 17.05 -51.43
N ARG A 91 -11.22 16.40 -52.52
CA ARG A 91 -9.85 16.00 -52.89
C ARG A 91 -8.85 17.17 -52.82
N VAL A 92 -7.65 16.87 -52.33
CA VAL A 92 -6.40 17.54 -52.71
C VAL A 92 -5.44 16.51 -53.27
N ALA A 93 -4.72 16.92 -54.30
CA ALA A 93 -4.01 16.11 -55.28
C ALA A 93 -2.66 15.53 -54.80
N GLY A 94 -2.34 14.36 -55.36
CA GLY A 94 -1.04 13.94 -55.89
C GLY A 94 0.23 14.26 -55.08
N ALA A 95 0.69 13.29 -54.31
CA ALA A 95 2.11 13.12 -54.01
C ALA A 95 2.53 11.69 -54.38
N THR A 96 3.46 11.59 -55.32
CA THR A 96 4.05 10.36 -55.83
C THR A 96 4.79 9.64 -54.69
N LEU A 97 4.26 8.51 -54.22
CA LEU A 97 4.98 7.63 -53.31
C LEU A 97 6.05 6.90 -54.09
N ALA A 98 7.31 7.28 -53.86
CA ALA A 98 8.46 6.50 -54.24
C ALA A 98 8.39 5.12 -53.56
N GLN A 99 8.39 4.05 -54.36
CA GLN A 99 8.61 2.69 -53.89
C GLN A 99 10.08 2.55 -53.43
N HIS A 100 10.34 2.86 -52.17
CA HIS A 100 11.61 2.53 -51.52
C HIS A 100 11.33 1.73 -50.24
N GLY A 101 11.78 0.47 -50.22
CA GLY A 101 12.15 -0.23 -49.00
C GLY A 101 11.14 -1.18 -48.32
N THR A 102 10.39 -2.02 -49.05
CA THR A 102 9.59 -3.09 -48.41
C THR A 102 10.44 -4.30 -47.97
N GLY A 103 11.50 -4.64 -48.71
CA GLY A 103 12.31 -5.83 -48.43
C GLY A 103 13.15 -5.78 -47.14
N ALA A 104 13.60 -4.61 -46.70
CA ALA A 104 14.39 -4.47 -45.47
C ALA A 104 13.51 -4.55 -44.20
N ALA A 105 12.29 -4.01 -44.26
CA ALA A 105 11.32 -4.10 -43.19
C ALA A 105 10.81 -5.54 -43.03
N GLU A 106 10.48 -6.23 -44.13
CA GLU A 106 10.05 -7.64 -44.09
C GLU A 106 11.16 -8.57 -43.61
N ALA A 107 12.40 -8.43 -44.11
CA ALA A 107 13.54 -9.22 -43.65
C ALA A 107 13.88 -8.96 -42.17
N SER A 108 13.79 -7.70 -41.71
CA SER A 108 13.97 -7.34 -40.30
C SER A 108 12.86 -7.89 -39.41
N THR A 109 11.63 -8.05 -39.92
CA THR A 109 10.50 -8.60 -39.16
C THR A 109 10.66 -10.11 -38.97
N VAL A 110 11.06 -10.82 -40.03
CA VAL A 110 11.32 -12.27 -40.04
C VAL A 110 12.50 -12.66 -39.14
N ALA A 111 13.57 -11.85 -39.11
CA ALA A 111 14.71 -12.09 -38.21
C ALA A 111 14.32 -11.96 -36.73
N GLY A 112 13.50 -10.96 -36.38
CA GLY A 112 12.96 -10.80 -35.02
C GLY A 112 11.99 -11.92 -34.60
N GLU A 113 11.28 -12.53 -35.55
CA GLU A 113 10.41 -13.70 -35.29
C GLU A 113 11.22 -14.95 -34.96
N LYS A 114 12.25 -15.26 -35.77
CA LYS A 114 13.11 -16.42 -35.52
C LYS A 114 13.85 -16.34 -34.18
N HIS A 115 14.32 -15.15 -33.78
CA HIS A 115 14.94 -14.97 -32.48
C HIS A 115 13.96 -15.21 -31.32
N ALA A 116 12.74 -14.68 -31.40
CA ALA A 116 11.74 -14.85 -30.34
C ALA A 116 11.32 -16.31 -30.16
N GLU A 117 11.15 -17.05 -31.25
CA GLU A 117 10.72 -18.44 -31.21
C GLU A 117 11.81 -19.38 -30.65
N ALA A 118 13.07 -19.16 -31.05
CA ALA A 118 14.20 -19.85 -30.44
C ALA A 118 14.33 -19.53 -28.94
N TRP A 119 14.07 -18.28 -28.54
CA TRP A 119 14.08 -17.85 -27.15
C TRP A 119 12.95 -18.46 -26.31
N LEU A 120 11.75 -18.59 -26.87
CA LEU A 120 10.63 -19.28 -26.20
C LEU A 120 10.97 -20.74 -25.91
N GLY A 121 11.64 -21.43 -26.84
CA GLY A 121 12.13 -22.79 -26.62
C GLY A 121 13.07 -22.87 -25.42
N ARG A 122 14.07 -21.97 -25.37
CA ARG A 122 15.07 -21.96 -24.28
C ARG A 122 14.48 -21.58 -22.92
N LEU A 123 13.51 -20.67 -22.86
CA LEU A 123 12.79 -20.35 -21.63
C LEU A 123 12.02 -21.57 -21.10
N ARG A 124 11.40 -22.35 -22.00
CA ARG A 124 10.68 -23.58 -21.63
C ARG A 124 11.61 -24.70 -21.16
N THR A 125 12.78 -24.85 -21.77
CA THR A 125 13.79 -25.82 -21.33
C THR A 125 14.60 -25.36 -20.11
N ARG A 126 14.45 -24.10 -19.70
CA ARG A 126 15.14 -23.47 -18.56
C ARG A 126 16.65 -23.28 -18.76
N ASP A 127 17.09 -23.27 -20.02
CA ASP A 127 18.50 -23.10 -20.42
C ASP A 127 18.91 -21.62 -20.56
N VAL A 128 18.18 -20.72 -19.87
CA VAL A 128 18.39 -19.27 -19.92
C VAL A 128 18.65 -18.78 -18.50
N PRO A 129 19.86 -18.35 -18.16
CA PRO A 129 20.12 -17.83 -16.82
C PRO A 129 19.27 -16.57 -16.55
N VAL A 130 18.77 -16.45 -15.33
CA VAL A 130 17.93 -15.34 -14.86
C VAL A 130 18.70 -14.48 -13.87
N GLY A 131 18.82 -13.18 -14.15
CA GLY A 131 19.31 -12.18 -13.22
C GLY A 131 18.14 -11.54 -12.48
N VAL A 132 18.21 -11.45 -11.14
CA VAL A 132 17.22 -10.73 -10.33
C VAL A 132 17.92 -9.62 -9.55
N ILE A 133 17.52 -8.37 -9.76
CA ILE A 133 18.15 -7.19 -9.18
C ILE A 133 17.29 -6.65 -8.03
N GLY A 134 17.87 -6.57 -6.84
CA GLY A 134 17.19 -6.25 -5.59
C GLY A 134 16.72 -7.53 -4.89
N LEU A 135 17.46 -7.99 -3.88
CA LEU A 135 17.17 -9.20 -3.11
C LEU A 135 16.39 -8.89 -1.83
N GLY A 136 15.41 -8.00 -1.96
CA GLY A 136 14.45 -7.69 -0.89
C GLY A 136 13.29 -8.69 -0.84
N TYR A 137 12.20 -8.27 -0.19
CA TYR A 137 10.99 -9.08 -0.01
C TYR A 137 10.28 -9.48 -1.32
N VAL A 138 10.58 -8.83 -2.45
CA VAL A 138 10.07 -9.21 -3.78
C VAL A 138 11.08 -10.08 -4.53
N GLY A 139 12.31 -9.56 -4.72
CA GLY A 139 13.25 -10.20 -5.62
C GLY A 139 13.89 -11.47 -5.09
N LEU A 140 14.11 -11.62 -3.78
CA LEU A 140 14.66 -12.88 -3.25
C LEU A 140 13.67 -14.05 -3.40
N PRO A 141 12.38 -13.93 -3.04
CA PRO A 141 11.39 -14.97 -3.35
C PRO A 141 11.28 -15.31 -4.83
N LEU A 142 11.32 -14.32 -5.73
CA LEU A 142 11.33 -14.56 -7.19
C LEU A 142 12.58 -15.31 -7.65
N ALA A 143 13.77 -14.92 -7.16
CA ALA A 143 15.02 -15.60 -7.46
C ALA A 143 15.00 -17.07 -7.02
N VAL A 144 14.46 -17.34 -5.83
CA VAL A 144 14.26 -18.69 -5.31
C VAL A 144 13.24 -19.47 -6.16
N ALA A 145 12.12 -18.84 -6.54
CA ALA A 145 11.10 -19.49 -7.37
C ALA A 145 11.67 -19.91 -8.75
N PHE A 146 12.44 -19.04 -9.41
CA PHE A 146 13.11 -19.41 -10.67
C PHE A 146 14.16 -20.52 -10.47
N ALA A 147 14.95 -20.45 -9.39
CA ALA A 147 15.95 -21.47 -9.11
C ALA A 147 15.33 -22.85 -8.79
N ASP A 148 14.23 -22.89 -8.02
CA ASP A 148 13.47 -24.10 -7.69
C ASP A 148 12.78 -24.66 -8.95
N ALA A 149 12.33 -23.78 -9.86
CA ALA A 149 11.82 -24.18 -11.17
C ALA A 149 12.90 -24.72 -12.12
N GLY A 150 14.20 -24.60 -11.78
CA GLY A 150 15.32 -25.22 -12.49
C GLY A 150 16.23 -24.26 -13.24
N PHE A 151 15.98 -22.96 -13.20
CA PHE A 151 16.85 -21.97 -13.86
C PHE A 151 18.17 -21.77 -13.10
N PRO A 152 19.29 -21.52 -13.81
CA PRO A 152 20.44 -20.87 -13.21
C PRO A 152 20.09 -19.41 -12.86
N VAL A 153 20.27 -19.00 -11.61
CA VAL A 153 19.87 -17.67 -11.13
C VAL A 153 21.05 -16.93 -10.50
N VAL A 154 21.21 -15.66 -10.90
CA VAL A 154 22.09 -14.71 -10.20
C VAL A 154 21.25 -13.60 -9.57
N GLY A 155 21.28 -13.56 -8.24
CA GLY A 155 20.73 -12.46 -7.46
C GLY A 155 21.73 -11.32 -7.32
N ILE A 156 21.32 -10.08 -7.56
CA ILE A 156 22.18 -8.90 -7.48
C ILE A 156 21.59 -7.93 -6.46
N ASP A 157 22.38 -7.51 -5.46
CA ASP A 157 21.99 -6.48 -4.49
C ASP A 157 23.21 -5.63 -4.10
N THR A 158 23.02 -4.35 -3.82
CA THR A 158 24.12 -3.44 -3.45
C THR A 158 24.56 -3.62 -1.99
N ASP A 159 23.71 -4.23 -1.16
CA ASP A 159 24.01 -4.53 0.24
C ASP A 159 24.95 -5.74 0.35
N ARG A 160 26.23 -5.46 0.66
CA ARG A 160 27.28 -6.48 0.80
C ARG A 160 26.99 -7.46 1.93
N ASP A 161 26.42 -7.00 3.03
CA ASP A 161 26.16 -7.85 4.19
C ASP A 161 25.01 -8.82 3.88
N LYS A 162 23.94 -8.32 3.25
CA LYS A 162 22.83 -9.13 2.77
C LYS A 162 23.29 -10.18 1.75
N VAL A 163 24.06 -9.78 0.74
CA VAL A 163 24.63 -10.73 -0.24
C VAL A 163 25.51 -11.78 0.45
N GLY A 164 26.32 -11.37 1.43
CA GLY A 164 27.14 -12.28 2.22
C GLY A 164 26.31 -13.29 3.02
N ARG A 165 25.21 -12.85 3.66
CA ARG A 165 24.31 -13.75 4.40
C ARG A 165 23.61 -14.75 3.49
N ILE A 166 23.06 -14.29 2.36
CA ILE A 166 22.42 -15.14 1.35
C ILE A 166 23.41 -16.17 0.81
N SER A 167 24.65 -15.76 0.49
CA SER A 167 25.69 -16.66 -0.03
C SER A 167 26.12 -17.74 0.97
N ARG A 168 25.91 -17.51 2.28
CA ARG A 168 26.13 -18.51 3.35
C ARG A 168 24.89 -19.38 3.62
N GLY A 169 23.84 -19.24 2.82
CA GLY A 169 22.61 -20.01 2.97
C GLY A 169 21.65 -19.48 4.03
N HIS A 170 21.80 -18.23 4.49
CA HIS A 170 20.81 -17.61 5.37
C HIS A 170 19.57 -17.16 4.59
N ARG A 171 18.40 -17.54 5.10
CA ARG A 171 17.10 -17.09 4.59
C ARG A 171 16.77 -15.73 5.20
N GLU A 172 16.80 -14.68 4.38
CA GLU A 172 16.58 -13.29 4.81
C GLU A 172 15.10 -12.86 4.84
N VAL A 173 14.21 -13.62 4.19
CA VAL A 173 12.80 -13.26 3.99
C VAL A 173 11.90 -14.41 4.44
N ASP A 174 10.89 -14.10 5.25
CA ASP A 174 9.97 -15.10 5.83
C ASP A 174 9.03 -15.74 4.81
N ASP A 175 8.73 -15.04 3.71
CA ASP A 175 7.88 -15.50 2.60
C ASP A 175 8.52 -16.59 1.72
N ILE A 176 9.65 -17.17 2.16
CA ILE A 176 10.34 -18.28 1.49
C ILE A 176 10.21 -19.53 2.36
N ASP A 177 9.57 -20.57 1.82
CA ASP A 177 9.44 -21.85 2.50
C ASP A 177 10.82 -22.46 2.81
N ALA A 178 10.98 -23.02 4.01
CA ALA A 178 12.26 -23.56 4.46
C ALA A 178 12.70 -24.75 3.60
N ALA A 179 11.77 -25.63 3.22
CA ALA A 179 12.10 -26.77 2.37
C ALA A 179 12.45 -26.33 0.94
N GLN A 180 11.75 -25.32 0.41
CA GLN A 180 12.10 -24.70 -0.87
C GLN A 180 13.50 -24.09 -0.85
N TRP A 181 13.83 -23.34 0.19
CA TRP A 181 15.15 -22.76 0.37
C TRP A 181 16.25 -23.83 0.35
N GLN A 182 16.06 -24.92 1.11
CA GLN A 182 17.03 -26.01 1.15
C GLN A 182 17.20 -26.72 -0.20
N ARG A 183 16.11 -26.93 -0.96
CA ARG A 183 16.20 -27.50 -2.33
C ARG A 183 17.03 -26.61 -3.25
N VAL A 184 16.82 -25.29 -3.20
CA VAL A 184 17.57 -24.33 -4.03
C VAL A 184 19.06 -24.31 -3.68
N LEU A 185 19.39 -24.32 -2.38
CA LEU A 185 20.78 -24.39 -1.93
C LEU A 185 21.45 -25.69 -2.35
N ALA A 186 20.79 -26.84 -2.14
CA ALA A 186 21.33 -28.15 -2.52
C ALA A 186 21.55 -28.27 -4.04
N ALA A 187 20.67 -27.66 -4.84
CA ALA A 187 20.81 -27.63 -6.29
C ALA A 187 21.90 -26.69 -6.80
N GLY A 188 22.42 -25.78 -5.96
CA GLY A 188 23.47 -24.82 -6.35
C GLY A 188 23.03 -23.84 -7.45
N ARG A 189 21.72 -23.65 -7.64
CA ARG A 189 21.16 -22.87 -8.77
C ARG A 189 21.05 -21.38 -8.51
N LEU A 190 21.17 -20.93 -7.26
CA LEU A 190 21.11 -19.52 -6.89
C LEU A 190 22.47 -19.03 -6.38
N ARG A 191 23.02 -17.99 -7.02
CA ARG A 191 24.21 -17.27 -6.55
C ARG A 191 23.87 -15.81 -6.31
N ALA A 192 24.33 -15.24 -5.19
CA ALA A 192 24.21 -13.81 -4.93
C ALA A 192 25.50 -13.05 -5.30
N SER A 193 25.38 -11.80 -5.72
CA SER A 193 26.47 -10.93 -6.16
C SER A 193 26.19 -9.47 -5.83
N THR A 194 27.23 -8.69 -5.57
CA THR A 194 27.13 -7.22 -5.50
C THR A 194 27.54 -6.54 -6.81
N SER A 195 28.06 -7.32 -7.76
CA SER A 195 28.47 -6.86 -9.09
C SER A 195 27.38 -7.14 -10.10
N TYR A 196 27.19 -6.18 -11.03
CA TYR A 196 26.32 -6.31 -12.20
C TYR A 196 26.99 -7.05 -13.36
N GLU A 197 28.29 -7.38 -13.31
CA GLU A 197 28.96 -8.09 -14.41
C GLU A 197 28.30 -9.42 -14.84
N PRO A 198 27.74 -10.24 -13.95
CA PRO A 198 27.02 -11.44 -14.35
C PRO A 198 25.85 -11.20 -15.30
N VAL A 199 25.32 -9.97 -15.39
CA VAL A 199 24.25 -9.61 -16.33
C VAL A 199 24.65 -9.87 -17.78
N ARG A 200 25.95 -9.85 -18.10
CA ARG A 200 26.44 -10.21 -19.44
C ARG A 200 26.01 -11.62 -19.83
N ASP A 201 25.93 -12.55 -18.88
CA ASP A 201 25.70 -13.97 -19.15
C ASP A 201 24.26 -14.41 -18.88
N VAL A 202 23.40 -13.50 -18.41
CA VAL A 202 21.97 -13.79 -18.22
C VAL A 202 21.17 -13.42 -19.45
N GLY A 203 20.15 -14.23 -19.71
CA GLY A 203 19.20 -13.94 -20.77
C GLY A 203 17.97 -13.16 -20.33
N VAL A 204 17.63 -13.27 -19.05
CA VAL A 204 16.52 -12.56 -18.44
C VAL A 204 17.04 -11.68 -17.31
N VAL A 205 16.55 -10.46 -17.20
CA VAL A 205 16.83 -9.54 -16.11
C VAL A 205 15.52 -9.07 -15.50
N VAL A 206 15.30 -9.35 -14.22
CA VAL A 206 14.12 -8.94 -13.45
C VAL A 206 14.53 -7.87 -12.44
N ILE A 207 13.91 -6.70 -12.51
CA ILE A 207 14.23 -5.53 -11.66
C ILE A 207 13.21 -5.44 -10.52
N CYS A 208 13.68 -5.65 -9.28
CA CYS A 208 12.92 -5.70 -8.02
C CYS A 208 13.50 -4.75 -6.96
N VAL A 209 14.07 -3.63 -7.38
CA VAL A 209 14.67 -2.61 -6.50
C VAL A 209 13.61 -1.76 -5.80
N PRO A 210 13.89 -1.16 -4.62
CA PRO A 210 12.93 -0.36 -3.89
C PRO A 210 12.55 0.93 -4.62
N THR A 211 11.28 1.32 -4.50
CA THR A 211 10.70 2.55 -5.06
C THR A 211 9.98 3.31 -3.93
N PRO A 212 10.72 3.95 -3.00
CA PRO A 212 10.12 4.65 -1.88
C PRO A 212 9.46 5.97 -2.34
N LEU A 213 8.85 6.69 -1.39
CA LEU A 213 8.50 8.09 -1.57
C LEU A 213 9.59 8.99 -1.00
N ARG A 214 9.81 10.14 -1.62
CA ARG A 214 10.56 11.25 -1.04
C ARG A 214 9.78 11.85 0.13
N LYS A 215 10.44 12.69 0.94
CA LYS A 215 9.77 13.50 1.98
C LYS A 215 8.63 14.37 1.41
N THR A 216 8.71 14.74 0.13
CA THR A 216 7.68 15.46 -0.63
C THR A 216 6.48 14.59 -1.04
N ARG A 217 6.47 13.30 -0.67
CA ARG A 217 5.47 12.29 -1.08
C ARG A 217 5.41 12.04 -2.58
N GLU A 218 6.53 12.27 -3.26
CA GLU A 218 6.73 11.98 -4.67
C GLU A 218 7.44 10.64 -4.87
N PRO A 219 7.11 9.87 -5.91
CA PRO A 219 7.84 8.66 -6.28
C PRO A 219 9.35 8.90 -6.38
N ASP A 220 10.15 8.04 -5.73
CA ASP A 220 11.59 8.00 -5.93
C ASP A 220 12.01 6.77 -6.74
N LEU A 221 12.29 6.99 -8.02
CA LEU A 221 12.68 5.93 -8.96
C LEU A 221 14.21 5.88 -9.19
N THR A 222 14.99 6.52 -8.32
CA THR A 222 16.46 6.56 -8.42
C THR A 222 17.07 5.15 -8.50
N CYS A 223 16.58 4.21 -7.69
CA CYS A 223 17.09 2.83 -7.70
C CYS A 223 16.81 2.11 -9.04
N VAL A 224 15.63 2.33 -9.63
CA VAL A 224 15.28 1.77 -10.95
C VAL A 224 16.18 2.35 -12.02
N LEU A 225 16.35 3.68 -12.05
CA LEU A 225 17.23 4.36 -13.00
C LEU A 225 18.69 3.86 -12.91
N GLN A 226 19.21 3.68 -11.70
CA GLN A 226 20.55 3.13 -11.47
C GLN A 226 20.66 1.69 -11.97
N ALA A 227 19.69 0.83 -11.66
CA ALA A 227 19.67 -0.54 -12.16
C ALA A 227 19.64 -0.57 -13.70
N VAL A 228 18.83 0.26 -14.34
CA VAL A 228 18.77 0.36 -15.81
C VAL A 228 20.11 0.81 -16.40
N ALA A 229 20.75 1.81 -15.78
CA ALA A 229 22.05 2.31 -16.22
C ALA A 229 23.15 1.23 -16.13
N GLU A 230 23.11 0.38 -15.11
CA GLU A 230 24.06 -0.73 -14.94
C GLU A 230 23.77 -1.90 -15.89
N ILE A 231 22.51 -2.26 -16.14
CA ILE A 231 22.23 -3.40 -17.01
C ILE A 231 22.42 -3.07 -18.49
N ALA A 232 22.06 -1.86 -18.92
CA ALA A 232 22.04 -1.49 -20.34
C ALA A 232 23.34 -1.77 -21.12
N PRO A 233 24.55 -1.46 -20.59
CA PRO A 233 25.81 -1.79 -21.30
C PRO A 233 26.17 -3.28 -21.25
N ARG A 234 25.44 -4.10 -20.50
CA ARG A 234 25.70 -5.53 -20.28
C ARG A 234 24.66 -6.43 -20.93
N LEU A 235 23.58 -5.88 -21.51
CA LEU A 235 22.58 -6.64 -22.23
C LEU A 235 23.13 -7.22 -23.53
N ARG A 236 22.55 -8.34 -23.96
CA ARG A 236 22.83 -8.98 -25.24
C ARG A 236 21.58 -8.94 -26.12
N GLU A 237 21.75 -9.15 -27.41
CA GLU A 237 20.61 -9.31 -28.31
C GLU A 237 19.73 -10.47 -27.87
N GLY A 238 18.42 -10.24 -27.85
CA GLY A 238 17.40 -11.15 -27.36
C GLY A 238 17.15 -11.12 -25.86
N SER A 239 17.91 -10.33 -25.07
CA SER A 239 17.67 -10.22 -23.63
C SER A 239 16.24 -9.76 -23.32
N LEU A 240 15.62 -10.37 -22.30
CA LEU A 240 14.33 -9.96 -21.74
C LEU A 240 14.55 -9.19 -20.44
N VAL A 241 14.11 -7.93 -20.39
CA VAL A 241 14.10 -7.10 -19.19
C VAL A 241 12.67 -6.97 -18.67
N VAL A 242 12.45 -7.34 -17.41
CA VAL A 242 11.15 -7.22 -16.75
C VAL A 242 11.25 -6.29 -15.55
N LEU A 243 10.41 -5.26 -15.50
CA LEU A 243 10.24 -4.43 -14.30
C LEU A 243 9.15 -5.03 -13.41
N GLU A 244 9.51 -5.32 -12.16
CA GLU A 244 8.59 -5.75 -11.10
C GLU A 244 8.43 -4.71 -9.99
N SER A 245 9.42 -3.83 -9.82
CA SER A 245 9.32 -2.67 -8.94
C SER A 245 8.08 -1.85 -9.26
N THR A 246 7.34 -1.44 -8.23
CA THR A 246 6.11 -0.66 -8.41
C THR A 246 6.43 0.69 -9.03
N ALA A 247 5.67 1.07 -10.06
CA ALA A 247 5.90 2.30 -10.79
C ALA A 247 4.59 2.95 -11.24
N TYR A 248 4.66 4.21 -11.66
CA TYR A 248 3.51 4.92 -12.23
C TYR A 248 3.25 4.48 -13.69
N PRO A 249 2.05 4.70 -14.23
CA PRO A 249 1.73 4.30 -15.60
C PRO A 249 2.54 5.10 -16.63
N GLY A 250 3.29 4.38 -17.45
CA GLY A 250 4.25 4.88 -18.43
C GLY A 250 5.70 4.83 -17.96
N ALA A 251 5.97 4.45 -16.71
CA ALA A 251 7.34 4.45 -16.17
C ALA A 251 8.26 3.44 -16.90
N THR A 252 7.79 2.24 -17.21
CA THR A 252 8.60 1.24 -17.93
C THR A 252 9.01 1.76 -19.32
N GLU A 253 8.09 2.42 -20.02
CA GLU A 253 8.35 3.03 -21.34
C GLU A 253 9.37 4.18 -21.20
N GLU A 254 9.16 5.07 -20.23
CA GLU A 254 9.97 6.27 -20.00
C GLU A 254 11.38 5.95 -19.50
N LEU A 255 11.52 4.96 -18.61
CA LEU A 255 12.75 4.70 -17.86
C LEU A 255 13.57 3.54 -18.43
N ILE A 256 12.93 2.56 -19.08
CA ILE A 256 13.62 1.39 -19.64
C ILE A 256 13.66 1.48 -21.16
N CYS A 257 12.49 1.49 -21.82
CA CYS A 257 12.44 1.44 -23.29
C CYS A 257 13.23 2.59 -23.92
N ARG A 258 12.95 3.85 -23.53
CA ARG A 258 13.65 5.02 -24.09
C ARG A 258 15.15 5.00 -23.84
N GLN A 259 15.60 4.53 -22.68
CA GLN A 259 17.04 4.47 -22.37
C GLN A 259 17.78 3.40 -23.18
N LEU A 260 17.10 2.31 -23.54
CA LEU A 260 17.65 1.28 -24.41
C LEU A 260 17.66 1.78 -25.86
N GLU A 261 16.58 2.41 -26.32
CA GLU A 261 16.49 3.01 -27.66
C GLU A 261 17.53 4.09 -27.90
N GLN A 262 17.80 4.94 -26.91
CA GLN A 262 18.88 5.94 -26.97
C GLN A 262 20.28 5.32 -27.11
N ARG A 263 20.44 4.05 -26.74
CA ARG A 263 21.68 3.28 -26.91
C ARG A 263 21.69 2.44 -28.20
N GLY A 264 20.70 2.61 -29.06
CA GLY A 264 20.60 1.94 -30.36
C GLY A 264 19.85 0.61 -30.35
N TRP A 265 19.29 0.18 -29.22
CA TRP A 265 18.47 -1.02 -29.17
C TRP A 265 17.07 -0.79 -29.75
N THR A 266 16.55 -1.73 -30.53
CA THR A 266 15.14 -1.72 -30.95
C THR A 266 14.30 -2.61 -30.05
N VAL A 267 13.46 -2.01 -29.21
CA VAL A 267 12.58 -2.75 -28.29
C VAL A 267 11.57 -3.60 -29.07
N GLY A 268 11.43 -4.87 -28.69
CA GLY A 268 10.58 -5.86 -29.38
C GLY A 268 11.27 -6.57 -30.55
N ARG A 269 12.51 -6.21 -30.87
CA ARG A 269 13.35 -6.90 -31.86
C ARG A 269 14.69 -7.33 -31.26
N ASP A 270 15.50 -6.36 -30.84
CA ASP A 270 16.87 -6.59 -30.36
C ASP A 270 16.87 -6.85 -28.84
N VAL A 271 15.94 -6.24 -28.12
CA VAL A 271 15.74 -6.41 -26.67
C VAL A 271 14.25 -6.45 -26.37
N PHE A 272 13.83 -7.26 -25.40
CA PHE A 272 12.43 -7.39 -25.02
C PHE A 272 12.20 -6.75 -23.66
N VAL A 273 11.12 -5.98 -23.53
CA VAL A 273 10.79 -5.26 -22.30
C VAL A 273 9.35 -5.54 -21.88
N ALA A 274 9.18 -5.92 -20.62
CA ALA A 274 7.88 -6.18 -20.02
C ALA A 274 7.78 -5.58 -18.61
N PHE A 275 6.55 -5.49 -18.12
CA PHE A 275 6.22 -5.16 -16.75
C PHE A 275 5.35 -6.28 -16.17
N SER A 276 5.69 -6.75 -14.97
CA SER A 276 4.87 -7.70 -14.22
C SER A 276 4.80 -7.25 -12.77
N PRO A 277 3.65 -6.76 -12.27
CA PRO A 277 3.59 -6.31 -10.90
C PRO A 277 3.70 -7.48 -9.92
N GLU A 278 4.44 -7.28 -8.83
CA GLU A 278 4.38 -8.17 -7.67
C GLU A 278 3.02 -8.02 -6.97
N ARG A 279 2.41 -9.16 -6.60
CA ARG A 279 1.06 -9.28 -6.02
C ARG A 279 0.99 -10.18 -4.78
N VAL A 280 2.12 -10.73 -4.33
CA VAL A 280 2.22 -11.49 -3.09
C VAL A 280 1.82 -10.62 -1.90
N ASP A 281 1.04 -11.20 -0.99
CA ASP A 281 0.67 -10.62 0.30
C ASP A 281 1.61 -11.19 1.38
N PRO A 282 2.52 -10.39 1.96
CA PRO A 282 3.47 -10.88 2.95
C PRO A 282 2.79 -11.58 4.13
N GLY A 283 3.34 -12.72 4.54
CA GLY A 283 2.81 -13.57 5.62
C GLY A 283 1.58 -14.42 5.22
N ASN A 284 1.12 -14.38 3.97
CA ASN A 284 0.01 -15.19 3.51
C ASN A 284 0.43 -16.65 3.29
N ARG A 285 -0.14 -17.56 4.08
CA ARG A 285 0.19 -19.01 4.02
C ARG A 285 -0.57 -19.76 2.91
N GLU A 286 -1.65 -19.17 2.40
CA GLU A 286 -2.49 -19.78 1.38
C GLU A 286 -2.05 -19.37 -0.03
N PHE A 287 -1.72 -18.10 -0.22
CA PHE A 287 -1.36 -17.51 -1.52
C PHE A 287 0.09 -17.06 -1.57
N GLY A 288 0.86 -17.67 -2.47
CA GLY A 288 2.23 -17.30 -2.81
C GLY A 288 2.43 -17.15 -4.31
N ILE A 289 3.68 -17.13 -4.77
CA ILE A 289 4.04 -16.93 -6.19
C ILE A 289 3.37 -18.00 -7.09
N ALA A 290 3.35 -19.25 -6.64
CA ALA A 290 2.88 -20.38 -7.45
C ALA A 290 1.39 -20.33 -7.80
N ASN A 291 0.53 -19.81 -6.91
CA ASN A 291 -0.93 -19.82 -7.10
C ASN A 291 -1.53 -18.42 -7.25
N THR A 292 -0.75 -17.36 -7.08
CA THR A 292 -1.18 -15.99 -7.40
C THR A 292 -0.96 -15.75 -8.89
N PRO A 293 -2.01 -15.40 -9.67
CA PRO A 293 -1.83 -15.14 -11.09
C PRO A 293 -0.88 -13.97 -11.35
N LYS A 294 0.12 -14.17 -12.21
CA LYS A 294 1.02 -13.07 -12.62
C LYS A 294 0.40 -12.30 -13.78
N VAL A 295 0.32 -10.98 -13.62
CA VAL A 295 -0.11 -10.08 -14.70
C VAL A 295 1.11 -9.70 -15.52
N VAL A 296 1.01 -9.69 -16.85
CA VAL A 296 2.13 -9.38 -17.74
C VAL A 296 1.69 -8.41 -18.83
N GLY A 297 2.32 -7.24 -18.87
CA GLY A 297 2.27 -6.31 -19.99
C GLY A 297 3.61 -6.30 -20.72
N GLY A 298 3.60 -6.33 -22.05
CA GLY A 298 4.81 -6.18 -22.86
C GLY A 298 4.82 -4.85 -23.60
N ALA A 299 6.01 -4.34 -23.92
CA ALA A 299 6.16 -3.19 -24.84
C ALA A 299 5.59 -3.51 -26.24
N THR A 300 5.63 -4.79 -26.63
CA THR A 300 5.01 -5.35 -27.83
C THR A 300 4.32 -6.69 -27.49
N PRO A 301 3.45 -7.22 -28.36
CA PRO A 301 2.86 -8.55 -28.17
C PRO A 301 3.91 -9.65 -27.97
N ARG A 302 5.07 -9.54 -28.63
CA ARG A 302 6.19 -10.46 -28.52
C ARG A 302 6.89 -10.37 -27.16
N CYS A 303 7.14 -9.16 -26.66
CA CYS A 303 7.67 -8.97 -25.30
C CYS A 303 6.74 -9.62 -24.26
N ARG A 304 5.42 -9.46 -24.43
CA ARG A 304 4.42 -10.07 -23.54
C ARG A 304 4.48 -11.59 -23.60
N GLN A 305 4.61 -12.17 -24.79
CA GLN A 305 4.70 -13.62 -24.97
C GLN A 305 5.93 -14.21 -24.27
N LEU A 306 7.09 -13.57 -24.42
CA LEU A 306 8.33 -14.01 -23.76
C LEU A 306 8.25 -13.90 -22.23
N ALA A 307 7.75 -12.78 -21.72
CA ALA A 307 7.55 -12.62 -20.29
C ALA A 307 6.50 -13.59 -19.73
N ALA A 308 5.41 -13.86 -20.48
CA ALA A 308 4.44 -14.86 -20.07
C ALA A 308 5.06 -16.27 -19.97
N ALA A 309 5.83 -16.68 -20.98
CA ALA A 309 6.52 -17.97 -20.97
C ALA A 309 7.51 -18.10 -19.81
N LEU A 310 8.19 -17.01 -19.42
CA LEU A 310 9.02 -16.97 -18.23
C LEU A 310 8.19 -17.22 -16.96
N TYR A 311 7.12 -16.45 -16.74
CA TYR A 311 6.35 -16.54 -15.49
C TYR A 311 5.52 -17.82 -15.38
N GLU A 312 5.08 -18.42 -16.49
CA GLU A 312 4.40 -19.72 -16.52
C GLU A 312 5.24 -20.85 -15.89
N THR A 313 6.56 -20.67 -15.78
CA THR A 313 7.43 -21.65 -15.11
C THR A 313 7.35 -21.63 -13.59
N ILE A 314 6.88 -20.52 -13.00
CA ILE A 314 6.82 -20.32 -11.54
C ILE A 314 5.41 -20.05 -11.00
N THR A 315 4.42 -19.79 -11.87
CA THR A 315 3.01 -19.61 -11.48
C THR A 315 2.07 -20.48 -12.32
N ARG A 316 0.96 -20.92 -11.72
CA ARG A 316 -0.09 -21.71 -12.38
C ARG A 316 -0.86 -20.93 -13.45
N ARG A 317 -0.87 -19.59 -13.38
CA ARG A 317 -1.66 -18.76 -14.31
C ARG A 317 -0.96 -17.44 -14.59
N VAL A 318 -0.79 -17.14 -15.87
CA VAL A 318 -0.40 -15.81 -16.34
C VAL A 318 -1.58 -15.12 -17.00
N VAL A 319 -1.75 -13.83 -16.73
CA VAL A 319 -2.78 -12.96 -17.31
C VAL A 319 -2.09 -11.88 -18.13
N GLY A 320 -2.07 -12.06 -19.44
CA GLY A 320 -1.53 -11.06 -20.37
C GLY A 320 -2.48 -9.88 -20.55
N VAL A 321 -1.95 -8.66 -20.43
CA VAL A 321 -2.69 -7.41 -20.77
C VAL A 321 -2.14 -6.79 -22.05
N SER A 322 -2.78 -5.73 -22.55
CA SER A 322 -2.48 -5.17 -23.87
C SER A 322 -1.23 -4.28 -23.91
N SER A 323 -0.78 -3.73 -22.79
CA SER A 323 0.34 -2.78 -22.75
C SER A 323 1.07 -2.78 -21.40
N LEU A 324 2.27 -2.17 -21.38
CA LEU A 324 3.00 -1.86 -20.15
C LEU A 324 2.15 -1.04 -19.19
N ARG A 325 1.54 0.05 -19.68
CA ARG A 325 0.66 0.93 -18.87
C ARG A 325 -0.51 0.19 -18.24
N ALA A 326 -1.13 -0.75 -18.97
CA ALA A 326 -2.21 -1.55 -18.42
C ALA A 326 -1.72 -2.40 -17.23
N ALA A 327 -0.55 -3.01 -17.34
CA ALA A 327 0.01 -3.84 -16.27
C ALA A 327 0.44 -2.99 -15.05
N GLU A 328 1.05 -1.83 -15.29
CA GLU A 328 1.39 -0.85 -14.24
C GLU A 328 0.14 -0.35 -13.51
N MET A 329 -0.92 -0.03 -14.27
CA MET A 329 -2.21 0.40 -13.70
C MET A 329 -2.88 -0.66 -12.83
N VAL A 330 -2.75 -1.95 -13.16
CA VAL A 330 -3.36 -3.03 -12.35
C VAL A 330 -2.89 -2.95 -10.89
N LYS A 331 -1.58 -2.80 -10.67
CA LYS A 331 -1.02 -2.72 -9.31
C LYS A 331 -1.56 -1.52 -8.53
N LEU A 332 -1.58 -0.35 -9.17
CA LEU A 332 -2.06 0.88 -8.56
C LEU A 332 -3.56 0.81 -8.27
N LEU A 333 -4.33 0.20 -9.18
CA LEU A 333 -5.76 -0.01 -8.98
C LEU A 333 -6.04 -0.95 -7.79
N GLU A 334 -5.33 -2.07 -7.69
CA GLU A 334 -5.48 -3.03 -6.59
C GLU A 334 -5.24 -2.38 -5.23
N ASN A 335 -4.15 -1.61 -5.09
CA ASN A 335 -3.83 -0.96 -3.82
C ASN A 335 -4.69 0.28 -3.55
N THR A 336 -5.09 1.02 -4.59
CA THR A 336 -6.06 2.12 -4.45
C THR A 336 -7.42 1.59 -4.01
N TYR A 337 -7.91 0.49 -4.60
CA TYR A 337 -9.14 -0.16 -4.21
C TYR A 337 -9.11 -0.56 -2.73
N ARG A 338 -8.02 -1.19 -2.26
CA ARG A 338 -7.86 -1.53 -0.85
C ARG A 338 -7.85 -0.29 0.05
N ALA A 339 -7.06 0.73 -0.28
CA ALA A 339 -6.95 1.94 0.53
C ALA A 339 -8.29 2.68 0.66
N VAL A 340 -9.04 2.81 -0.44
CA VAL A 340 -10.35 3.47 -0.48
C VAL A 340 -11.38 2.71 0.36
N ASN A 341 -11.46 1.38 0.21
CA ASN A 341 -12.45 0.62 0.96
C ASN A 341 -12.11 0.51 2.46
N ILE A 342 -10.83 0.48 2.83
CA ILE A 342 -10.44 0.59 4.25
C ILE A 342 -10.80 1.97 4.79
N GLY A 343 -10.58 3.04 4.01
CA GLY A 343 -11.01 4.39 4.36
C GLY A 343 -12.52 4.47 4.59
N LEU A 344 -13.31 3.87 3.70
CA LEU A 344 -14.76 3.77 3.86
C LEU A 344 -15.17 3.00 5.12
N ALA A 345 -14.53 1.86 5.40
CA ALA A 345 -14.81 1.09 6.62
C ALA A 345 -14.47 1.88 7.90
N ASN A 346 -13.36 2.62 7.89
CA ASN A 346 -12.94 3.49 8.98
C ASN A 346 -13.91 4.66 9.21
N GLU A 347 -14.37 5.31 8.12
CA GLU A 347 -15.39 6.35 8.21
C GLU A 347 -16.72 5.79 8.75
N MET A 348 -17.10 4.58 8.31
CA MET A 348 -18.29 3.90 8.81
C MET A 348 -18.18 3.61 10.31
N ALA A 349 -17.03 3.19 10.82
CA ALA A 349 -16.81 3.02 12.26
C ALA A 349 -17.04 4.32 13.04
N CYS A 350 -16.51 5.44 12.54
CA CYS A 350 -16.73 6.75 13.15
C CYS A 350 -18.21 7.16 13.16
N ILE A 351 -18.96 6.85 12.08
CA ILE A 351 -20.40 7.13 11.96
C ILE A 351 -21.18 6.23 12.92
N CYS A 352 -20.95 4.92 12.88
CA CYS A 352 -21.58 3.92 13.74
C CYS A 352 -21.40 4.25 15.22
N HIS A 353 -20.19 4.64 15.64
CA HIS A 353 -19.93 5.09 17.01
C HIS A 353 -20.82 6.27 17.43
N ARG A 354 -20.98 7.28 16.57
CA ARG A 354 -21.85 8.45 16.86
C ARG A 354 -23.33 8.10 16.92
N LEU A 355 -23.73 7.05 16.20
CA LEU A 355 -25.10 6.55 16.19
C LEU A 355 -25.37 5.53 17.30
N GLY A 356 -24.34 5.08 18.03
CA GLY A 356 -24.46 4.01 19.03
C GLY A 356 -24.72 2.63 18.41
N VAL A 357 -24.17 2.37 17.22
CA VAL A 357 -24.32 1.11 16.47
C VAL A 357 -22.97 0.39 16.40
N ASP A 358 -22.95 -0.94 16.53
CA ASP A 358 -21.74 -1.76 16.34
C ASP A 358 -21.38 -1.89 14.85
N VAL A 359 -20.26 -1.30 14.45
CA VAL A 359 -19.78 -1.37 13.07
C VAL A 359 -19.41 -2.80 12.64
N TRP A 360 -18.93 -3.62 13.56
CA TRP A 360 -18.53 -5.01 13.27
C TRP A 360 -19.74 -5.85 12.94
N GLU A 361 -20.82 -5.74 13.73
CA GLU A 361 -22.12 -6.37 13.44
C GLU A 361 -22.63 -5.94 12.06
N VAL A 362 -22.61 -4.64 11.77
CA VAL A 362 -23.08 -4.09 10.49
C VAL A 362 -22.29 -4.67 9.31
N ILE A 363 -20.96 -4.69 9.39
CA ILE A 363 -20.10 -5.24 8.33
C ILE A 363 -20.32 -6.74 8.16
N GLU A 364 -20.45 -7.50 9.26
CA GLU A 364 -20.70 -8.94 9.22
C GLU A 364 -22.05 -9.27 8.60
N ALA A 365 -23.10 -8.54 8.98
CA ALA A 365 -24.43 -8.68 8.39
C ALA A 365 -24.42 -8.35 6.89
N ALA A 366 -23.74 -7.26 6.49
CA ALA A 366 -23.58 -6.87 5.09
C ALA A 366 -22.78 -7.90 4.28
N ALA A 367 -21.77 -8.54 4.90
CA ALA A 367 -20.94 -9.57 4.28
C ALA A 367 -21.71 -10.85 3.92
N THR A 368 -22.90 -11.07 4.47
CA THR A 368 -23.76 -12.21 4.09
C THR A 368 -24.34 -12.05 2.68
N LYS A 369 -24.32 -10.84 2.11
CA LYS A 369 -24.76 -10.60 0.74
C LYS A 369 -23.78 -11.22 -0.27
N PRO A 370 -24.20 -12.17 -1.11
CA PRO A 370 -23.28 -12.96 -1.95
C PRO A 370 -22.70 -12.19 -3.15
N PHE A 371 -23.12 -10.93 -3.38
CA PHE A 371 -22.64 -10.11 -4.50
C PHE A 371 -22.60 -8.63 -4.12
N GLY A 372 -21.66 -7.89 -4.75
CA GLY A 372 -21.59 -6.44 -4.64
C GLY A 372 -21.11 -5.89 -3.29
N PHE A 373 -20.70 -6.75 -2.36
CA PHE A 373 -20.09 -6.37 -1.10
C PHE A 373 -18.90 -7.28 -0.79
N ALA A 374 -17.70 -6.71 -0.78
CA ALA A 374 -16.50 -7.37 -0.29
C ALA A 374 -16.15 -6.69 1.04
N PRO A 375 -16.11 -7.42 2.17
CA PRO A 375 -15.89 -6.80 3.46
C PRO A 375 -14.48 -6.24 3.59
N PHE A 376 -14.41 -5.00 4.07
CA PHE A 376 -13.21 -4.37 4.61
C PHE A 376 -13.50 -3.99 6.05
N TYR A 377 -12.48 -4.04 6.88
CA TYR A 377 -12.63 -3.89 8.33
C TYR A 377 -11.94 -2.63 8.81
N PRO A 378 -12.54 -1.90 9.77
CA PRO A 378 -11.93 -0.72 10.35
C PRO A 378 -10.72 -1.10 11.22
N GLY A 379 -9.94 -0.10 11.59
CA GLY A 379 -8.78 -0.28 12.44
C GLY A 379 -8.17 1.04 12.90
N PRO A 380 -7.01 0.98 13.59
CA PRO A 380 -6.33 2.18 14.08
C PRO A 380 -5.75 3.05 12.96
N GLY A 381 -5.71 2.54 11.72
CA GLY A 381 -5.25 3.23 10.53
C GLY A 381 -4.71 2.23 9.50
N LEU A 382 -4.17 2.77 8.40
CA LEU A 382 -3.42 1.99 7.43
C LEU A 382 -1.95 1.89 7.83
N GLY A 383 -1.27 0.84 7.38
CA GLY A 383 0.18 0.77 7.46
C GLY A 383 0.82 -0.12 6.41
N GLY A 384 2.13 -0.33 6.54
CA GLY A 384 2.96 -1.00 5.56
C GLY A 384 3.33 -0.10 4.39
N HIS A 385 4.13 -0.60 3.45
CA HIS A 385 4.58 0.23 2.32
C HIS A 385 3.53 0.39 1.22
N CYS A 386 2.94 -0.69 0.72
CA CYS A 386 2.23 -0.62 -0.55
C CYS A 386 0.91 0.19 -0.48
N ILE A 387 0.08 -0.04 0.53
CA ILE A 387 -1.27 0.55 0.57
C ILE A 387 -1.22 2.07 0.83
N PRO A 388 -0.39 2.59 1.77
CA PRO A 388 -0.28 4.04 1.99
C PRO A 388 0.50 4.80 0.91
N VAL A 389 1.33 4.10 0.12
CA VAL A 389 2.26 4.73 -0.85
C VAL A 389 1.73 4.68 -2.27
N ASP A 390 1.33 3.51 -2.76
CA ASP A 390 1.05 3.30 -4.19
C ASP A 390 -0.09 4.19 -4.72
N PRO A 391 -1.19 4.46 -3.99
CA PRO A 391 -2.21 5.39 -4.47
C PRO A 391 -1.68 6.82 -4.70
N LEU A 392 -0.61 7.20 -3.97
CA LEU A 392 0.04 8.51 -4.13
C LEU A 392 0.87 8.59 -5.41
N TYR A 393 1.38 7.47 -5.93
CA TYR A 393 2.03 7.42 -7.24
C TYR A 393 1.05 7.83 -8.34
N LEU A 394 -0.16 7.25 -8.30
CA LEU A 394 -1.21 7.58 -9.26
C LEU A 394 -1.64 9.04 -9.12
N SER A 395 -1.86 9.50 -7.89
CA SER A 395 -2.20 10.90 -7.62
C SER A 395 -1.13 11.86 -8.14
N TRP A 396 0.15 11.56 -7.92
CA TRP A 396 1.28 12.34 -8.43
C TRP A 396 1.29 12.38 -9.97
N ARG A 397 1.15 11.23 -10.63
CA ARG A 397 1.12 11.15 -12.11
C ARG A 397 -0.04 11.94 -12.70
N MET A 398 -1.21 11.90 -12.04
CA MET A 398 -2.39 12.62 -12.52
C MET A 398 -2.26 14.15 -12.38
N ARG A 399 -1.52 14.66 -11.40
CA ARG A 399 -1.24 16.11 -11.27
C ARG A 399 -0.51 16.66 -12.50
N ALA A 400 0.41 15.89 -13.08
CA ALA A 400 1.09 16.29 -14.33
C ALA A 400 0.11 16.44 -15.50
N LEU A 401 -1.03 15.74 -15.46
CA LEU A 401 -2.12 15.84 -16.43
C LEU A 401 -3.22 16.82 -15.99
N ARG A 402 -2.98 17.62 -14.94
CA ARG A 402 -3.94 18.56 -14.34
C ARG A 402 -5.25 17.90 -13.91
N TYR A 403 -5.19 16.63 -13.50
CA TYR A 403 -6.34 15.89 -12.96
C TYR A 403 -6.13 15.59 -11.48
N GLU A 404 -7.15 15.87 -10.67
CA GLU A 404 -7.14 15.60 -9.25
C GLU A 404 -7.84 14.28 -8.93
N ALA A 405 -7.09 13.31 -8.41
CA ALA A 405 -7.61 12.01 -7.97
C ALA A 405 -8.31 12.11 -6.59
N ARG A 406 -9.48 12.76 -6.55
CA ARG A 406 -10.19 13.12 -5.30
C ARG A 406 -10.44 11.95 -4.34
N PHE A 407 -10.89 10.80 -4.84
CA PHE A 407 -11.15 9.62 -4.00
C PHE A 407 -9.91 9.13 -3.26
N ILE A 408 -8.74 9.20 -3.89
CA ILE A 408 -7.48 8.82 -3.26
C ILE A 408 -7.16 9.79 -2.11
N GLY A 409 -7.35 11.09 -2.35
CA GLY A 409 -7.12 12.12 -1.34
C GLY A 409 -8.05 11.97 -0.13
N VAL A 410 -9.34 11.72 -0.34
CA VAL A 410 -10.32 11.50 0.74
C VAL A 410 -9.97 10.25 1.54
N ALA A 411 -9.67 9.14 0.87
CA ALA A 411 -9.27 7.91 1.55
C ALA A 411 -7.99 8.08 2.37
N ASP A 412 -6.96 8.76 1.84
CA ASP A 412 -5.72 9.06 2.58
C ASP A 412 -6.02 9.91 3.82
N ALA A 413 -6.88 10.93 3.70
CA ALA A 413 -7.25 11.81 4.80
C ALA A 413 -7.98 11.07 5.93
N VAL A 414 -8.96 10.22 5.59
CA VAL A 414 -9.69 9.41 6.58
C VAL A 414 -8.74 8.42 7.25
N ASN A 415 -7.97 7.66 6.48
CA ASN A 415 -7.08 6.66 7.06
C ASN A 415 -5.99 7.26 7.96
N ARG A 416 -5.49 8.46 7.64
CA ARG A 416 -4.52 9.18 8.46
C ARG A 416 -5.11 9.82 9.71
N SER A 417 -6.42 10.05 9.75
CA SER A 417 -7.08 10.59 10.93
C SER A 417 -7.37 9.52 11.99
N MET A 418 -7.41 8.24 11.60
CA MET A 418 -7.74 7.13 12.49
C MET A 418 -6.84 6.98 13.73
N PRO A 419 -5.51 7.16 13.66
CA PRO A 419 -4.69 7.14 14.88
C PRO A 419 -5.13 8.19 15.90
N GLN A 420 -5.47 9.40 15.42
CA GLN A 420 -5.95 10.47 16.27
C GLN A 420 -7.37 10.20 16.79
N TYR A 421 -8.23 9.58 15.98
CA TYR A 421 -9.55 9.13 16.41
C TYR A 421 -9.44 8.08 17.54
N CYS A 422 -8.58 7.07 17.40
CA CYS A 422 -8.31 6.08 18.45
C CYS A 422 -7.77 6.73 19.73
N ILE A 423 -6.87 7.70 19.62
CA ILE A 423 -6.42 8.49 20.79
C ILE A 423 -7.59 9.20 21.46
N GLY A 424 -8.51 9.79 20.68
CA GLY A 424 -9.73 10.41 21.18
C GLY A 424 -10.61 9.42 21.97
N ARG A 425 -10.85 8.23 21.42
CA ARG A 425 -11.58 7.16 22.10
C ARG A 425 -10.89 6.72 23.39
N ILE A 426 -9.57 6.59 23.39
CA ILE A 426 -8.79 6.27 24.60
C ILE A 426 -8.96 7.36 25.68
N ILE A 427 -8.95 8.63 25.30
CA ILE A 427 -9.21 9.75 26.22
C ILE A 427 -10.62 9.62 26.82
N GLU A 428 -11.63 9.36 26.01
CA GLU A 428 -13.02 9.18 26.46
C GLU A 428 -13.14 8.02 27.45
N LEU A 429 -12.58 6.84 27.13
CA LEU A 429 -12.61 5.66 28.00
C LEU A 429 -11.88 5.87 29.34
N LEU A 430 -10.77 6.62 29.35
CA LEU A 430 -10.09 6.95 30.61
C LEU A 430 -10.86 8.00 31.41
N ASN A 431 -11.47 8.97 30.75
CA ASN A 431 -12.30 9.99 31.41
C ASN A 431 -13.55 9.38 32.06
N ASP A 432 -14.19 8.40 31.43
CA ASP A 432 -15.30 7.64 32.02
C ASP A 432 -14.89 6.94 33.32
N ALA A 433 -13.62 6.55 33.43
CA ALA A 433 -13.03 5.98 34.63
C ALA A 433 -12.52 7.04 35.63
N GLY A 434 -12.70 8.34 35.34
CA GLY A 434 -12.23 9.46 36.16
C GLY A 434 -10.71 9.69 36.08
N ARG A 435 -10.08 9.35 34.95
CA ARG A 435 -8.62 9.34 34.82
C ARG A 435 -8.11 10.13 33.61
N PRO A 436 -7.09 10.98 33.78
CA PRO A 436 -6.44 11.60 32.64
C PRO A 436 -5.52 10.62 31.91
N VAL A 437 -5.19 10.89 30.64
CA VAL A 437 -4.14 10.16 29.92
C VAL A 437 -2.78 10.31 30.60
N ARG A 438 -2.45 11.54 31.05
CA ARG A 438 -1.18 11.82 31.72
C ARG A 438 -1.05 10.98 33.00
N GLY A 439 -0.01 10.16 33.07
CA GLY A 439 0.25 9.28 34.20
C GLY A 439 -0.54 7.97 34.21
N SER A 440 -1.49 7.77 33.29
CA SER A 440 -2.15 6.47 33.13
C SER A 440 -1.23 5.48 32.44
N ARG A 441 -1.22 4.25 32.96
CA ARG A 441 -0.48 3.08 32.48
C ARG A 441 -1.29 2.40 31.38
N LEU A 442 -0.78 2.46 30.15
CA LEU A 442 -1.44 1.80 29.01
C LEU A 442 -0.55 0.67 28.53
N LEU A 443 -1.16 -0.48 28.27
CA LEU A 443 -0.52 -1.62 27.65
C LEU A 443 -1.02 -1.72 26.20
N LEU A 444 -0.13 -1.46 25.25
CA LEU A 444 -0.45 -1.57 23.83
C LEU A 444 -0.16 -2.99 23.33
N LEU A 445 -1.14 -3.65 22.75
CA LEU A 445 -0.98 -4.97 22.14
C LEU A 445 -0.80 -4.82 20.63
N GLY A 446 0.43 -5.03 20.18
CA GLY A 446 0.85 -4.93 18.78
C GLY A 446 1.45 -3.57 18.41
N MET A 447 2.56 -3.62 17.65
CA MET A 447 3.27 -2.46 17.08
C MET A 447 3.55 -2.64 15.58
N ALA A 448 3.52 -3.88 15.08
CA ALA A 448 3.59 -4.16 13.64
C ALA A 448 2.45 -3.48 12.85
N TYR A 449 2.62 -3.32 11.53
CA TYR A 449 1.56 -2.74 10.69
C TYR A 449 0.43 -3.75 10.37
N LYS A 450 0.71 -5.05 10.49
CA LYS A 450 -0.20 -6.15 10.16
C LYS A 450 -0.04 -7.28 11.19
N ARG A 451 -1.09 -8.08 11.32
CA ARG A 451 -1.07 -9.36 12.05
C ARG A 451 0.12 -10.22 11.59
N ASP A 452 0.76 -10.84 12.59
CA ASP A 452 1.80 -11.88 12.48
C ASP A 452 3.00 -11.54 11.57
N THR A 453 3.43 -10.27 11.57
CA THR A 453 4.67 -9.81 10.91
C THR A 453 5.49 -8.94 11.87
N SER A 454 6.80 -8.83 11.62
CA SER A 454 7.72 -7.97 12.38
C SER A 454 7.88 -6.55 11.81
N ASP A 455 7.16 -6.24 10.72
CA ASP A 455 7.33 -4.97 10.01
C ASP A 455 6.54 -3.84 10.67
N VAL A 456 7.25 -2.78 11.07
CA VAL A 456 6.70 -1.59 11.75
C VAL A 456 6.62 -0.36 10.83
N ARG A 457 7.00 -0.50 9.56
CA ARG A 457 7.08 0.63 8.62
C ARG A 457 5.68 1.18 8.35
N GLU A 458 5.53 2.50 8.48
CA GLU A 458 4.25 3.22 8.37
C GLU A 458 3.15 2.65 9.29
N SER A 459 3.49 2.00 10.41
CA SER A 459 2.50 1.39 11.30
C SER A 459 1.66 2.44 12.04
N ALA A 460 0.34 2.40 11.88
CA ALA A 460 -0.59 3.25 12.62
C ALA A 460 -0.49 3.06 14.15
N ALA A 461 -0.07 1.88 14.62
CA ALA A 461 0.15 1.63 16.04
C ALA A 461 1.26 2.53 16.62
N ILE A 462 2.28 2.84 15.82
CA ILE A 462 3.37 3.76 16.17
C ILE A 462 2.83 5.19 16.34
N ASP A 463 1.94 5.62 15.45
CA ASP A 463 1.34 6.96 15.51
C ASP A 463 0.46 7.11 16.76
N VAL A 464 -0.33 6.08 17.10
CA VAL A 464 -1.11 6.02 18.34
C VAL A 464 -0.19 6.10 19.55
N ALA A 465 0.84 5.24 19.61
CA ALA A 465 1.81 5.24 20.72
C ALA A 465 2.51 6.60 20.87
N ALA A 466 2.94 7.21 19.76
CA ALA A 466 3.59 8.51 19.76
C ALA A 466 2.66 9.63 20.28
N GLY A 467 1.38 9.60 19.91
CA GLY A 467 0.38 10.54 20.41
C GLY A 467 0.13 10.39 21.91
N LEU A 468 -0.01 9.15 22.40
CA LEU A 468 -0.20 8.87 23.83
C LEU A 468 1.02 9.28 24.67
N LEU A 469 2.24 9.06 24.16
CA LEU A 469 3.47 9.55 24.80
C LEU A 469 3.49 11.07 24.92
N ARG A 470 3.08 11.81 23.88
CA ARG A 470 3.00 13.27 23.92
C ARG A 470 1.99 13.78 24.96
N LEU A 471 0.90 13.02 25.18
CA LEU A 471 -0.09 13.32 26.24
C LEU A 471 0.40 12.96 27.65
N GLY A 472 1.55 12.28 27.77
CA GLY A 472 2.17 11.90 29.03
C GLY A 472 1.70 10.56 29.59
N ALA A 473 1.19 9.67 28.75
CA ALA A 473 0.88 8.30 29.16
C ALA A 473 2.15 7.52 29.54
N VAL A 474 2.02 6.61 30.51
CA VAL A 474 3.04 5.61 30.85
C VAL A 474 2.78 4.39 29.98
N LEU A 475 3.53 4.25 28.89
CA LEU A 475 3.31 3.18 27.91
C LEU A 475 4.24 1.99 28.12
N GLU A 476 3.65 0.81 28.06
CA GLU A 476 4.32 -0.46 27.79
C GLU A 476 3.66 -1.07 26.54
N TYR A 477 4.38 -1.90 25.79
CA TYR A 477 3.82 -2.60 24.64
C TYR A 477 4.23 -4.06 24.62
N ALA A 478 3.33 -4.91 24.12
CA ALA A 478 3.59 -6.31 23.85
C ALA A 478 3.43 -6.57 22.35
N ASP A 479 4.44 -7.17 21.72
CA ASP A 479 4.37 -7.62 20.33
C ASP A 479 5.29 -8.84 20.17
N PRO A 480 4.75 -10.00 19.75
CA PRO A 480 5.52 -11.24 19.63
C PRO A 480 6.54 -11.23 18.49
N HIS A 481 6.44 -10.29 17.55
CA HIS A 481 7.31 -10.18 16.37
C HIS A 481 8.19 -8.93 16.38
N VAL A 482 7.89 -7.94 17.23
CA VAL A 482 8.63 -6.67 17.33
C VAL A 482 9.29 -6.52 18.71
N PRO A 483 10.46 -7.15 18.94
CA PRO A 483 11.10 -7.15 20.26
C PRO A 483 11.56 -5.76 20.72
N ARG A 484 11.84 -4.87 19.77
CA ARG A 484 12.26 -3.48 20.03
C ARG A 484 11.64 -2.55 19.02
N CYS A 485 11.19 -1.40 19.49
CA CYS A 485 10.56 -0.39 18.65
C CYS A 485 11.04 1.02 19.02
N VAL A 486 11.08 1.92 18.03
CA VAL A 486 11.37 3.34 18.24
C VAL A 486 10.08 4.13 18.01
N VAL A 487 9.66 4.87 19.03
CA VAL A 487 8.47 5.72 18.98
C VAL A 487 8.88 7.15 19.34
N GLY A 488 8.95 8.01 18.33
CA GLY A 488 9.54 9.35 18.46
C GLY A 488 11.02 9.26 18.86
N SER A 489 11.40 9.88 19.99
CA SER A 489 12.75 9.81 20.54
C SER A 489 12.97 8.66 21.54
N ARG A 490 11.93 7.87 21.84
CA ARG A 490 12.01 6.79 22.83
C ARG A 490 12.24 5.45 22.15
N ARG A 491 13.17 4.68 22.72
CA ARG A 491 13.33 3.26 22.41
C ARG A 491 12.56 2.46 23.46
N LEU A 492 11.65 1.62 23.01
CA LEU A 492 10.84 0.74 23.85
C LEU A 492 11.24 -0.71 23.55
N GLU A 493 11.14 -1.56 24.56
CA GLU A 493 11.31 -3.01 24.43
C GLU A 493 9.96 -3.69 24.68
N ALA A 494 9.68 -4.75 23.94
CA ALA A 494 8.46 -5.51 24.10
C ALA A 494 8.44 -6.19 25.47
N VAL A 495 7.26 -6.24 26.07
CA VAL A 495 7.00 -6.97 27.31
C VAL A 495 6.06 -8.14 27.03
N GLU A 496 6.09 -9.15 27.88
CA GLU A 496 5.08 -10.21 27.87
C GLU A 496 3.77 -9.67 28.48
N PRO A 497 2.61 -9.89 27.85
CA PRO A 497 1.32 -9.44 28.37
C PRO A 497 0.78 -10.44 29.41
N ASP A 498 1.51 -10.65 30.50
CA ASP A 498 1.10 -11.54 31.59
C ASP A 498 -0.09 -11.01 32.40
N ALA A 499 -0.66 -11.85 33.25
CA ALA A 499 -1.84 -11.52 34.06
C ALA A 499 -1.61 -10.31 34.98
N ASP A 500 -0.40 -10.12 35.52
CA ASP A 500 -0.07 -9.01 36.42
C ASP A 500 -0.01 -7.68 35.65
N ARG A 501 0.63 -7.67 34.48
CA ARG A 501 0.70 -6.50 33.59
C ARG A 501 -0.68 -6.11 33.05
N LEU A 502 -1.46 -7.10 32.60
CA LEU A 502 -2.85 -6.88 32.17
C LEU A 502 -3.68 -6.26 33.29
N ALA A 503 -3.56 -6.76 34.52
CA ALA A 503 -4.30 -6.27 35.68
C ALA A 503 -3.80 -4.92 36.23
N LYS A 504 -2.55 -4.55 35.98
CA LYS A 504 -1.96 -3.25 36.36
C LYS A 504 -2.17 -2.16 35.31
N ALA A 505 -2.46 -2.53 34.07
CA ALA A 505 -2.81 -1.58 33.04
C ALA A 505 -4.16 -0.93 33.35
N ASP A 506 -4.20 0.38 33.17
CA ASP A 506 -5.40 1.19 33.36
C ASP A 506 -6.33 1.08 32.15
N LEU A 507 -5.73 0.85 30.98
CA LEU A 507 -6.39 0.44 29.75
C LEU A 507 -5.42 -0.41 28.93
N VAL A 508 -5.90 -1.57 28.48
CA VAL A 508 -5.23 -2.39 27.46
C VAL A 508 -5.78 -1.98 26.10
N VAL A 509 -4.91 -1.71 25.13
CA VAL A 509 -5.32 -1.26 23.79
C VAL A 509 -4.85 -2.27 22.75
N VAL A 510 -5.77 -2.93 22.06
CA VAL A 510 -5.44 -3.81 20.94
C VAL A 510 -5.27 -2.97 19.69
N LEU A 511 -4.05 -2.89 19.17
CA LEU A 511 -3.72 -2.19 17.91
C LEU A 511 -3.43 -3.17 16.77
N VAL A 512 -2.96 -4.38 17.09
CA VAL A 512 -2.78 -5.47 16.13
C VAL A 512 -3.33 -6.76 16.70
N ASP A 513 -4.03 -7.50 15.87
CA ASP A 513 -4.72 -8.74 16.21
C ASP A 513 -3.83 -9.99 16.02
N HIS A 514 -2.62 -10.00 16.61
CA HIS A 514 -1.71 -11.14 16.51
C HIS A 514 -2.33 -12.45 17.02
N ALA A 515 -2.07 -13.55 16.32
CA ALA A 515 -2.60 -14.86 16.69
C ALA A 515 -2.03 -15.38 18.02
N ALA A 516 -0.85 -14.93 18.42
CA ALA A 516 -0.18 -15.35 19.64
C ALA A 516 -0.78 -14.75 20.92
N PHE A 517 -1.63 -13.72 20.83
CA PHE A 517 -2.24 -13.12 22.00
C PHE A 517 -3.33 -14.02 22.61
N ASP A 518 -3.21 -14.33 23.90
CA ASP A 518 -4.22 -15.08 24.65
C ASP A 518 -5.44 -14.21 24.93
N ARG A 519 -6.45 -14.37 24.07
CA ARG A 519 -7.74 -13.66 24.12
C ARG A 519 -8.46 -13.86 25.45
N SER A 520 -8.40 -15.06 26.02
CA SER A 520 -9.05 -15.38 27.29
C SER A 520 -8.33 -14.75 28.47
N ALA A 521 -6.99 -14.74 28.47
CA ALA A 521 -6.21 -14.05 29.49
C ALA A 521 -6.44 -12.53 29.44
N ILE A 522 -6.43 -11.93 28.25
CA ILE A 522 -6.71 -10.50 28.07
C ILE A 522 -8.08 -10.15 28.63
N ALA A 523 -9.13 -10.84 28.19
CA ALA A 523 -10.50 -10.57 28.64
C ALA A 523 -10.69 -10.78 30.15
N ARG A 524 -10.00 -11.76 30.75
CA ARG A 524 -10.13 -12.09 32.18
C ARG A 524 -9.36 -11.13 33.10
N HIS A 525 -8.16 -10.71 32.70
CA HIS A 525 -7.24 -10.00 33.60
C HIS A 525 -7.17 -8.50 33.36
N ALA A 526 -7.49 -8.02 32.15
CA ALA A 526 -7.48 -6.59 31.87
C ALA A 526 -8.61 -5.88 32.62
N ARG A 527 -8.31 -4.72 33.23
CA ARG A 527 -9.34 -3.89 33.89
C ARG A 527 -10.31 -3.26 32.91
N ARG A 528 -9.80 -2.83 31.76
CA ARG A 528 -10.55 -2.29 30.63
C ARG A 528 -9.76 -2.54 29.35
N VAL A 529 -10.46 -2.80 28.26
CA VAL A 529 -9.87 -3.07 26.95
C VAL A 529 -10.50 -2.13 25.92
N PHE A 530 -9.66 -1.54 25.07
CA PHE A 530 -10.10 -0.93 23.82
C PHE A 530 -9.56 -1.75 22.64
N ASP A 531 -10.45 -2.43 21.94
CA ASP A 531 -10.11 -3.36 20.87
C ASP A 531 -10.38 -2.74 19.49
N THR A 532 -9.32 -2.27 18.84
CA THR A 532 -9.42 -1.62 17.52
C THR A 532 -9.42 -2.59 16.35
N ARG A 533 -9.24 -3.89 16.62
CA ARG A 533 -9.03 -4.92 15.60
C ARG A 533 -10.00 -6.10 15.72
N ASN A 534 -10.95 -6.01 16.63
CA ASN A 534 -11.90 -7.07 16.96
C ASN A 534 -11.21 -8.41 17.32
N LEU A 535 -10.06 -8.34 18.00
CA LEU A 535 -9.35 -9.52 18.51
C LEU A 535 -10.23 -10.31 19.48
N LEU A 536 -11.01 -9.64 20.32
CA LEU A 536 -11.88 -10.26 21.34
C LEU A 536 -13.28 -10.60 20.81
N ARG A 537 -13.47 -10.74 19.49
CA ARG A 537 -14.75 -11.16 18.89
C ARG A 537 -15.35 -12.40 19.57
N GLY A 538 -16.62 -12.32 19.96
CA GLY A 538 -17.33 -13.42 20.63
C GLY A 538 -17.01 -13.57 22.13
N ILE A 539 -16.26 -12.64 22.72
CA ILE A 539 -16.10 -12.51 24.17
C ILE A 539 -16.78 -11.21 24.61
N GLU A 540 -17.78 -11.31 25.47
CA GLU A 540 -18.51 -10.15 25.98
C GLU A 540 -18.02 -9.74 27.36
N GLY A 541 -18.12 -8.45 27.67
CA GLY A 541 -17.82 -7.88 28.98
C GLY A 541 -17.93 -6.37 28.97
N ASP A 542 -18.51 -5.79 30.01
CA ASP A 542 -18.75 -4.34 30.13
C ASP A 542 -17.47 -3.50 30.13
N HIS A 543 -16.32 -4.15 30.37
CA HIS A 543 -14.99 -3.55 30.35
C HIS A 543 -14.31 -3.62 28.98
N ILE A 544 -14.95 -4.24 27.97
CA ILE A 544 -14.41 -4.40 26.62
C ILE A 544 -15.15 -3.46 25.67
N GLU A 545 -14.46 -2.43 25.21
CA GLU A 545 -14.93 -1.54 24.15
C GLU A 545 -14.31 -1.98 22.81
N ARG A 546 -15.12 -2.09 21.76
CA ARG A 546 -14.64 -2.28 20.38
C ARG A 546 -14.72 -0.96 19.61
N LEU A 547 -13.80 -0.78 18.66
CA LEU A 547 -13.80 0.38 17.75
C LEU A 547 -15.10 0.52 16.96
#